data_AF-A0A1H3K4S2-F1
#
_entry.id   AF-A0A1H3K4S2-F1
#
_cell.length_a   1.000
_cell.length_b   1.000
_cell.length_c   1.000
_cell.angle_alpha   90.00
_cell.angle_beta   90.00
_cell.angle_gamma   90.00
#
_symmetry.space_group_name_H-M   'P 1'
#
loop_
_entity.id
_entity.type
_entity.pdbx_description
1 polymer ?
#
loop_
_entity_poly.entity_id
_entity_poly.type
_entity_poly.pdbx_seq_one_letter_code
_entity_poly.pdbx_strand_id
1 'polypeptide(L)' 'GEDACRTRHDHSPENLALLRRMALNLLQHNGPPKDSLRQRKLRAALNDNYRMELLLGEHNRKTI' A
#
# COMPACT_ATOMS: atom_id res chain seq x y z
N GLY A 1 -24.99 0.17 -17.82
CA GLY A 1 -24.55 -1.13 -17.29
C GLY A 1 -24.51 -1.01 -15.79
N GLU A 2 -25.45 -1.67 -15.12
CA GLU A 2 -25.53 -1.73 -13.66
C GLU A 2 -24.38 -2.59 -13.13
N ASP A 3 -23.62 -2.04 -12.17
CA ASP A 3 -22.57 -2.69 -11.39
C ASP A 3 -21.35 -3.25 -12.18
N ALA A 4 -20.41 -2.36 -12.55
CA ALA A 4 -19.08 -2.74 -13.06
C ALA A 4 -18.13 -3.24 -11.95
N CYS A 5 -18.63 -3.66 -10.79
CA CYS A 5 -17.83 -4.12 -9.68
C CYS A 5 -17.22 -5.50 -9.97
N ARG A 6 -16.04 -5.48 -10.61
CA ARG A 6 -15.26 -6.69 -10.96
C ARG A 6 -14.81 -7.53 -9.77
N THR A 7 -15.00 -7.04 -8.55
CA THR A 7 -14.61 -7.76 -7.33
C THR A 7 -15.41 -9.05 -7.11
N ARG A 8 -16.57 -9.21 -7.75
CA ARG A 8 -17.43 -10.41 -7.63
C ARG A 8 -17.15 -11.51 -8.66
N HIS A 9 -16.15 -11.33 -9.53
CA HIS A 9 -15.84 -12.28 -10.61
C HIS A 9 -14.69 -13.22 -10.21
N ASP A 10 -14.87 -14.53 -10.36
CA ASP A 10 -13.88 -15.59 -10.12
C ASP A 10 -13.05 -15.42 -8.83
N HIS A 11 -11.72 -15.41 -8.95
CA HIS A 11 -10.75 -15.28 -7.87
C HIS A 11 -10.50 -13.83 -7.43
N SER A 12 -11.27 -12.86 -7.94
CA SER A 12 -11.09 -11.44 -7.59
C SER A 12 -11.18 -11.15 -6.09
N PRO A 13 -12.10 -11.76 -5.30
CA PRO A 13 -12.13 -11.58 -3.86
C PRO A 13 -10.85 -12.04 -3.16
N GLU A 14 -10.33 -13.21 -3.54
CA GLU A 14 -9.12 -13.80 -2.95
C GLU A 14 -7.86 -13.00 -3.33
N ASN A 15 -7.75 -12.63 -4.60
CA ASN A 15 -6.67 -11.77 -5.10
C ASN A 15 -6.66 -10.43 -4.36
N LEU A 16 -7.83 -9.82 -4.15
CA LEU A 16 -7.94 -8.57 -3.40
C LEU A 16 -7.58 -8.74 -1.92
N ALA A 17 -7.97 -9.85 -1.30
CA ALA A 17 -7.58 -10.17 0.07
C ALA A 17 -6.06 -10.34 0.20
N LEU A 18 -5.43 -11.01 -0.77
CA LEU A 18 -3.98 -11.18 -0.82
C LEU A 18 -3.26 -9.85 -0.99
N LEU A 19 -3.68 -9.02 -1.95
CA LEU A 19 -3.14 -7.67 -2.15
C LEU A 19 -3.27 -6.81 -0.90
N ARG A 20 -4.43 -6.87 -0.23
CA ARG A 20 -4.65 -6.17 1.04
C ARG A 20 -3.68 -6.65 2.11
N ARG A 21 -3.46 -7.96 2.24
CA ARG A 21 -2.50 -8.53 3.20
C ARG A 21 -1.07 -8.06 2.91
N MET A 22 -0.65 -8.11 1.64
CA MET A 22 0.67 -7.62 1.21
C MET A 22 0.86 -6.14 1.55
N ALA A 23 -0.11 -5.28 1.20
CA ALA A 23 -0.06 -3.85 1.49
C ALA A 23 0.00 -3.56 3.00
N LEU A 24 -0.75 -4.29 3.83
CA LEU A 24 -0.72 -4.14 5.28
C LEU A 24 0.63 -4.56 5.87
N ASN A 25 1.24 -5.64 5.37
CA ASN A 25 2.55 -6.07 5.82
C ASN A 25 3.64 -5.05 5.44
N LEU A 26 3.62 -4.55 4.20
CA LEU A 26 4.52 -3.50 3.75
C LEU A 26 4.47 -2.27 4.68
N LEU A 27 3.25 -1.82 5.02
CA LEU A 27 3.06 -0.68 5.91
C LEU A 27 3.50 -0.96 7.35
N GLN A 28 3.35 -2.19 7.85
CA GLN A 28 3.76 -2.53 9.23
C GLN A 28 5.28 -2.57 9.39
N HIS A 29 6.02 -3.02 8.37
CA HIS A 29 7.46 -3.22 8.48
C HIS A 29 8.33 -2.03 8.01
N ASN A 30 7.81 -1.14 7.17
CA ASN A 30 8.61 -0.08 6.53
C ASN A 30 8.20 1.35 6.96
N GLY A 31 7.68 1.51 8.17
CA GLY A 31 7.25 2.82 8.68
C GLY A 31 7.88 3.16 10.04
N PRO A 32 7.91 4.45 10.42
CA PRO A 32 8.48 4.89 11.69
C PRO A 32 7.80 4.19 12.87
N PRO A 33 8.53 3.73 13.90
CA PRO A 33 7.96 2.96 15.01
C PRO A 33 6.88 3.71 15.80
N LYS A 34 6.83 5.05 15.71
CA LYS A 34 5.83 5.90 16.38
C LYS A 34 4.52 6.07 15.59
N ASP A 35 4.53 5.81 14.29
CA ASP A 35 3.36 6.04 13.43
C ASP A 35 2.40 4.85 13.53
N SER A 36 1.15 5.13 13.91
CA SER A 36 0.07 4.14 13.85
C SER A 36 -0.19 3.68 12.42
N LEU A 37 -0.75 2.46 12.24
CA LEU A 37 -1.07 1.93 10.91
C LEU A 37 -1.98 2.87 10.11
N ARG A 38 -2.90 3.59 10.79
CA ARG A 38 -3.76 4.60 10.17
C ARG A 38 -2.95 5.77 9.61
N GLN A 39 -1.98 6.29 10.37
CA GLN A 39 -1.10 7.37 9.91
C GLN A 39 -0.23 6.92 8.74
N ARG A 40 0.30 5.69 8.78
CA ARG A 40 1.10 5.13 7.68
C ARG A 40 0.29 5.01 6.39
N LYS A 41 -0.97 4.54 6.47
CA LYS A 41 -1.89 4.52 5.32
C LYS A 41 -2.13 5.91 4.75
N LEU A 42 -2.40 6.90 5.61
CA LEU A 42 -2.65 8.27 5.18
C LEU A 42 -1.40 8.87 4.52
N ARG A 43 -0.21 8.65 5.09
CA ARG A 43 1.06 9.09 4.52
C ARG A 43 1.30 8.45 3.15
N ALA A 44 1.09 7.14 3.01
CA ALA A 44 1.21 6.45 1.72
C ALA A 44 0.20 6.95 0.67
N ALA A 45 -0.98 7.43 1.10
CA ALA A 45 -1.96 8.01 0.19
C ALA A 45 -1.61 9.44 -0.25
N LEU A 46 -0.91 10.21 0.58
CA LEU A 46 -0.69 11.65 0.36
C LEU A 46 0.76 12.03 0.02
N ASN A 47 1.72 11.13 0.17
CA ASN A 47 3.13 11.39 -0.08
C ASN A 47 3.68 10.38 -1.08
N ASP A 48 3.86 10.84 -2.32
CA ASP A 48 4.35 10.02 -3.43
C ASP A 48 5.74 9.44 -3.16
N ASN A 49 6.65 10.19 -2.56
CA ASN A 49 8.00 9.70 -2.25
C ASN A 49 7.94 8.53 -1.27
N TYR A 50 7.17 8.68 -0.19
CA TYR A 50 6.96 7.60 0.78
C TYR A 50 6.28 6.38 0.15
N ARG A 51 5.31 6.61 -0.75
CA ARG A 51 4.65 5.53 -1.49
C ARG A 51 5.62 4.79 -2.43
N MET A 52 6.48 5.52 -3.14
CA MET A 52 7.47 4.93 -4.04
C MET A 52 8.54 4.16 -3.28
N GLU A 53 8.99 4.69 -2.14
CA GLU A 53 9.91 3.98 -1.24
C GLU A 53 9.30 2.67 -0.74
N LEU A 54 8.03 2.66 -0.33
CA LEU A 54 7.33 1.45 0.10
C LEU A 54 7.17 0.39 -1.01
N LEU A 55 6.95 0.82 -2.26
CA LEU A 55 6.66 -0.08 -3.38
C LEU A 55 7.93 -0.60 -4.06
N LEU A 56 8.97 0.23 -4.17
CA LEU A 56 10.19 -0.09 -4.92
C LEU A 56 11.42 -0.28 -4.02
N GLY A 57 11.34 0.07 -2.74
CA GLY A 57 12.51 0.05 -1.84
C GLY A 57 13.52 1.16 -2.12
N GLU A 58 13.21 2.08 -3.05
CA GLU A 58 14.04 3.24 -3.37
C GLU A 58 14.00 4.22 -2.19
N HIS A 59 14.98 4.10 -1.30
CA HIS A 59 15.30 5.19 -0.39
C HIS A 59 15.77 6.34 -1.26
N ASN A 60 15.22 7.54 -1.05
CA ASN A 60 15.63 8.75 -1.75
C ASN A 60 17.14 8.96 -1.51
N ARG A 61 17.95 8.34 -2.38
CA ARG A 61 19.38 8.56 -2.50
C ARG A 61 19.45 9.99 -2.98
N LYS A 62 19.55 10.93 -2.04
CA LYS A 62 19.95 12.29 -2.36
C LYS A 62 21.23 12.15 -3.17
N THR A 63 21.11 12.32 -4.47
CA THR A 63 22.25 12.47 -5.36
C THR A 63 23.04 13.66 -4.83
N ILE A 64 24.30 13.35 -4.53
CA ILE A 64 25.35 14.25 -4.04
C ILE A 64 25.50 15.42 -5.03
#